data_AF-A0AAD5VG87-F1
#
_entry.id   AF-A0AAD5VG87-F1
#
_cell.length_a   1.000
_cell.length_b   1.000
_cell.length_c   1.000
_cell.angle_alpha   90.00
_cell.angle_beta   90.00
_cell.angle_gamma   90.00
#
_symmetry.space_group_name_H-M   'P 1'
#
loop_
_entity.id
_entity.type
_entity.pdbx_description
1 polymer ?
#
loop_
_entity_poly.entity_id
_entity_poly.type
_entity_poly.pdbx_seq_one_letter_code
_entity_poly.pdbx_strand_id
1 'polypeptide(L)'
;MHLVGNSIPPPPWPNLAGSRDEVIYFTLIKTNRLQRASFADLATSSSSLPALVFVYTAFALAFLSAARAAASVPIMPKAGPGVELILPCPDLLKDAEGRYETETVHVSKLQAAPLRAVCARLKLDKGGKKRELIDRLIEFSKRPEEWETHFLNTTNKARRRTHLGPQDGPHKSAPKPSAVLRQEMLGPQAEETTQVERSRDMRTERQKDWVFIWAAANAVRYQDAEDAVHSEAAESHPAQPAPASNLSNAGIQGAGRSSQPSNSAPPPLYGTAQYQPLPVQGCIPPVPQHLASYRQNPHESSAHPIPPHPFSAVPPEARPPNNLTAFEAPRTIYLGSGEPLTFHTSDVPSIPFVSFADDIPRLGRMWDDTAPDWNGDGCILHIKSRAIALKYWPAVFKRAPGNRWAGIKKYWNEWQACLLPHWPFHDQLLTLPGLQFVALRWNASTPQDFWHEFSQGGHPMSWSQIVATLREQRKRAQVLQPRNLE
;
A
#
# COMPACT_ATOMS: atom_id res chain seq x y z
N MET A 1 -69.29 -29.79 -4.79
CA MET A 1 -68.02 -29.44 -5.46
C MET A 1 -67.00 -29.16 -4.36
N HIS A 2 -66.13 -30.14 -4.11
CA HIS A 2 -65.11 -30.09 -3.07
C HIS A 2 -63.87 -29.33 -3.57
N LEU A 3 -63.40 -28.35 -2.81
CA LEU A 3 -62.08 -27.74 -2.97
C LEU A 3 -61.11 -28.43 -2.01
N VAL A 4 -60.14 -29.15 -2.58
CA VAL A 4 -59.03 -29.78 -1.88
C VAL A 4 -57.91 -28.74 -1.77
N GLY A 5 -57.52 -28.43 -0.53
CA GLY A 5 -56.33 -27.62 -0.23
C GLY A 5 -55.09 -28.49 -0.25
N ASN A 6 -54.11 -28.13 -1.08
CA ASN A 6 -52.79 -28.74 -1.08
C ASN A 6 -51.85 -27.92 -0.19
N SER A 7 -51.59 -28.43 1.01
CA SER A 7 -50.49 -27.99 1.88
C SER A 7 -49.18 -28.62 1.40
N ILE A 8 -48.20 -27.77 1.08
CA ILE A 8 -46.82 -28.17 0.76
C ILE A 8 -46.07 -28.38 2.09
N PRO A 9 -45.42 -29.54 2.34
CA PRO A 9 -44.61 -29.72 3.53
C PRO A 9 -43.22 -29.07 3.37
N PRO A 10 -42.62 -28.55 4.47
CA PRO A 10 -41.26 -28.01 4.44
C PRO A 10 -40.19 -29.11 4.31
N PRO A 11 -39.01 -28.80 3.78
CA PRO A 11 -37.93 -29.78 3.59
C PRO A 11 -37.25 -30.16 4.92
N PRO A 12 -36.65 -31.37 5.00
CA PRO A 12 -35.99 -31.84 6.21
C PRO A 12 -34.60 -31.20 6.36
N TRP A 13 -34.35 -30.64 7.55
CA TRP A 13 -33.00 -30.24 7.97
C TRP A 13 -32.20 -31.49 8.37
N PRO A 14 -30.91 -31.60 8.05
CA PRO A 14 -30.09 -32.67 8.58
C PRO A 14 -29.72 -32.38 10.04
N ASN A 15 -30.05 -33.32 10.92
CA ASN A 15 -29.53 -33.43 12.27
C ASN A 15 -28.01 -33.58 12.23
N LEU A 16 -27.27 -32.56 12.69
CA LEU A 16 -25.88 -32.68 13.12
C LEU A 16 -25.85 -32.60 14.64
N ALA A 17 -26.18 -33.73 15.28
CA ALA A 17 -25.74 -34.02 16.64
C ALA A 17 -24.37 -34.70 16.52
N GLY A 18 -23.32 -33.96 16.86
CA GLY A 18 -21.95 -34.45 16.79
C GLY A 18 -21.00 -33.61 17.64
N SER A 19 -20.69 -34.13 18.83
CA SER A 19 -19.45 -33.95 19.58
C SER A 19 -19.00 -32.52 19.91
N ARG A 20 -19.45 -32.03 21.08
CA ARG A 20 -18.64 -31.15 21.93
C ARG A 20 -17.52 -31.99 22.52
N ASP A 21 -16.29 -31.74 22.10
CA ASP A 21 -15.09 -31.70 22.94
C ASP A 21 -13.87 -31.38 22.04
N GLU A 22 -12.89 -30.68 22.62
CA GLU A 22 -11.58 -30.29 22.05
C GLU A 22 -11.50 -29.05 21.14
N VAL A 23 -11.48 -27.84 21.72
CA VAL A 23 -10.58 -26.76 21.24
C VAL A 23 -10.17 -25.86 22.42
N ILE A 24 -9.21 -26.31 23.23
CA ILE A 24 -8.32 -25.40 23.99
C ILE A 24 -6.94 -26.04 23.94
N TYR A 25 -6.09 -25.65 22.99
CA TYR A 25 -4.62 -25.65 23.09
C TYR A 25 -4.06 -25.20 21.73
N PHE A 26 -3.81 -23.90 21.53
CA PHE A 26 -2.80 -23.46 20.57
C PHE A 26 -2.33 -22.03 20.87
N THR A 27 -1.69 -21.85 22.03
CA THR A 27 -0.85 -20.67 22.28
C THR A 27 0.29 -21.03 23.21
N LEU A 28 1.42 -21.43 22.64
CA LEU A 28 2.81 -21.34 23.13
C LEU A 28 3.58 -22.51 22.51
N ILE A 29 4.33 -22.30 21.43
CA ILE A 29 5.72 -22.78 21.24
C ILE A 29 6.30 -21.98 20.06
N LYS A 30 7.12 -20.96 20.36
CA LYS A 30 8.05 -20.43 19.37
C LYS A 30 9.31 -19.84 20.01
N THR A 31 10.04 -20.68 20.75
CA THR A 31 11.46 -20.46 21.06
C THR A 31 12.15 -21.79 21.30
N ASN A 32 13.39 -21.93 20.82
CA ASN A 32 14.33 -23.05 20.97
C ASN A 32 14.14 -24.30 20.10
N ARG A 33 14.57 -24.18 18.84
CA ARG A 33 15.12 -25.29 18.05
C ARG A 33 16.56 -24.97 17.68
N LEU A 34 17.50 -25.30 18.56
CA LEU A 34 18.89 -25.66 18.29
C LEU A 34 19.40 -26.36 19.56
N GLN A 35 20.04 -27.52 19.39
CA GLN A 35 20.60 -28.41 20.44
C GLN A 35 19.69 -29.49 21.07
N ARG A 36 19.05 -30.34 20.25
CA ARG A 36 18.79 -31.73 20.65
C ARG A 36 18.99 -32.67 19.46
N ALA A 37 20.24 -32.99 19.19
CA ALA A 37 20.64 -34.24 18.55
C ALA A 37 21.95 -34.67 19.23
N SER A 38 22.05 -35.95 19.60
CA SER A 38 23.18 -36.57 20.31
C SER A 38 23.21 -36.42 21.83
N PHE A 39 22.27 -37.06 22.54
CA PHE A 39 22.48 -37.46 23.94
C PHE A 39 21.66 -38.69 24.37
N ALA A 40 21.28 -39.55 23.41
CA ALA A 40 20.43 -40.72 23.68
C ALA A 40 21.19 -42.05 23.83
N ASP A 41 22.50 -42.13 23.55
CA ASP A 41 23.22 -43.41 23.47
C ASP A 41 24.27 -43.65 24.58
N LEU A 42 24.15 -43.02 25.75
CA LEU A 42 25.14 -43.18 26.85
C LEU A 42 24.53 -43.45 28.22
N ALA A 43 23.40 -44.15 28.28
CA ALA A 43 22.75 -44.51 29.55
C ALA A 43 22.59 -46.03 29.72
N THR A 44 23.66 -46.80 29.54
CA THR A 44 23.76 -48.20 29.99
C THR A 44 25.21 -48.58 30.30
N SER A 45 25.77 -48.07 31.40
CA SER A 45 26.68 -48.85 32.26
C SER A 45 27.06 -48.04 33.49
N SER A 46 26.67 -48.57 34.65
CA SER A 46 27.09 -48.15 35.97
C SER A 46 28.53 -48.59 36.21
N SER A 47 29.47 -47.65 36.38
CA SER A 47 30.55 -47.63 37.40
C SER A 47 31.68 -46.66 37.02
N SER A 48 31.55 -45.39 37.39
CA SER A 48 32.63 -44.54 37.94
C SER A 48 32.23 -43.05 37.89
N LEU A 49 31.45 -42.64 38.89
CA LEU A 49 31.14 -41.23 39.11
C LEU A 49 32.36 -40.31 39.41
N PRO A 50 33.54 -40.75 39.91
CA PRO A 50 34.65 -39.81 40.13
C PRO A 50 35.37 -39.38 38.83
N ALA A 51 35.34 -40.18 37.75
CA ALA A 51 36.07 -39.83 36.52
C ALA A 51 35.40 -38.68 35.76
N LEU A 52 34.07 -38.61 35.78
CA LEU A 52 33.29 -37.62 35.05
C LEU A 52 33.40 -36.22 35.68
N VAL A 53 33.54 -36.14 37.01
CA VAL A 53 33.81 -34.89 37.75
C VAL A 53 35.21 -34.34 37.45
N PHE A 54 36.21 -35.22 37.29
CA PHE A 54 37.57 -34.81 36.92
C PHE A 54 37.66 -34.27 35.50
N VAL A 55 36.96 -34.88 34.54
CA VAL A 55 36.91 -34.37 33.17
C VAL A 55 36.21 -33.01 33.11
N TYR A 56 35.10 -32.83 33.84
CA TYR A 56 34.37 -31.55 33.86
C TYR A 56 35.17 -30.42 34.53
N THR A 57 35.88 -30.70 35.62
CA THR A 57 36.72 -29.71 36.31
C THR A 57 37.96 -29.36 35.50
N ALA A 58 38.59 -30.33 34.84
CA ALA A 58 39.71 -30.07 33.91
C ALA A 58 39.26 -29.24 32.70
N PHE A 59 38.07 -29.51 32.14
CA PHE A 59 37.52 -28.70 31.04
C PHE A 59 37.18 -27.28 31.50
N ALA A 60 36.57 -27.12 32.67
CA ALA A 60 36.24 -25.81 33.22
C ALA A 60 37.49 -24.96 33.51
N LEU A 61 38.56 -25.58 34.02
CA LEU A 61 39.84 -24.90 34.28
C LEU A 61 40.60 -24.58 32.99
N ALA A 62 40.58 -25.47 31.99
CA ALA A 62 41.13 -25.18 30.66
C ALA A 62 40.38 -24.04 29.96
N PHE A 63 39.05 -23.99 30.11
CA PHE A 63 38.22 -22.91 29.56
C PHE A 63 38.46 -21.58 30.26
N LEU A 64 38.61 -21.57 31.60
CA LEU A 64 39.00 -20.36 32.35
C LEU A 64 40.42 -19.89 32.00
N SER A 65 41.35 -20.82 31.77
CA SER A 65 42.73 -20.50 31.37
C SER A 65 42.80 -19.94 29.94
N ALA A 66 42.03 -20.50 29.01
CA ALA A 66 41.93 -19.98 27.65
C ALA A 66 41.25 -18.60 27.60
N ALA A 67 40.23 -18.37 28.44
CA ALA A 67 39.61 -17.06 28.60
C ALA A 67 40.57 -16.01 29.17
N ARG A 68 41.53 -16.42 30.02
CA ARG A 68 42.55 -15.53 30.59
C ARG A 68 43.69 -15.22 29.60
N ALA A 69 44.00 -16.13 28.69
CA ALA A 69 45.02 -15.93 27.65
C ALA A 69 44.54 -15.04 26.48
N ALA A 70 43.23 -14.90 26.27
CA ALA A 70 42.67 -14.00 25.26
C ALA A 70 42.65 -12.51 25.66
N ALA A 71 43.12 -12.16 26.87
CA ALA A 71 43.04 -10.81 27.43
C ALA A 71 44.29 -9.93 27.23
N SER A 72 45.30 -10.37 26.46
CA SER A 72 46.51 -9.57 26.17
C SER A 72 46.61 -9.16 24.69
N VAL A 73 45.56 -8.51 24.19
CA VAL A 73 45.60 -7.77 22.91
C VAL A 73 45.83 -6.29 23.24
N PRO A 74 46.68 -5.56 22.50
CA PRO A 74 46.97 -4.15 22.77
C PRO A 74 45.67 -3.33 22.79
N ILE A 75 45.49 -2.62 23.90
CA ILE A 75 44.33 -1.77 24.20
C ILE A 75 44.26 -0.65 23.15
N MET A 76 43.34 -0.79 22.19
CA MET A 76 42.84 0.37 21.45
C MET A 76 42.13 1.30 22.44
N PRO A 77 42.23 2.63 22.26
CA PRO A 77 41.70 3.60 23.22
C PRO A 77 40.21 3.33 23.51
N LYS A 78 39.89 3.28 24.81
CA LYS A 78 38.53 3.15 25.37
C LYS A 78 37.54 3.99 24.57
N ALA A 79 36.46 3.35 24.13
CA ALA A 79 35.31 4.01 23.54
C ALA A 79 34.93 5.22 24.40
N GLY A 80 35.02 6.43 23.83
CA GLY A 80 34.58 7.65 24.49
C GLY A 80 33.12 7.55 24.92
N PRO A 81 32.67 8.38 25.88
CA PRO A 81 31.28 8.42 26.31
C PRO A 81 30.37 8.52 25.08
N GLY A 82 29.44 7.58 24.96
CA GLY A 82 28.54 7.52 23.81
C GLY A 82 27.78 8.84 23.68
N VAL A 83 27.93 9.51 22.55
CA VAL A 83 27.23 10.77 22.28
C VAL A 83 25.74 10.46 22.06
N GLU A 84 24.91 11.03 22.93
CA GLU A 84 23.44 11.04 22.85
C GLU A 84 22.99 12.39 22.31
N LEU A 85 22.14 12.38 21.29
CA LEU A 85 21.59 13.60 20.67
C LEU A 85 20.07 13.60 20.76
N ILE A 86 19.51 14.76 21.07
CA ILE A 86 18.07 15.02 20.99
C ILE A 86 17.80 15.57 19.58
N LEU A 87 16.98 14.86 18.80
CA LEU A 87 16.69 15.18 17.40
C LEU A 87 15.18 15.26 17.17
N PRO A 88 14.67 16.13 16.28
CA PRO A 88 13.25 16.23 16.01
C PRO A 88 12.75 15.04 15.19
N CYS A 89 11.49 14.67 15.41
CA CYS A 89 10.74 13.67 14.65
C CYS A 89 9.82 14.37 13.63
N PRO A 90 10.28 14.64 12.39
CA PRO A 90 9.50 15.42 11.42
C PRO A 90 8.22 14.71 10.92
N ASP A 91 8.11 13.39 11.15
CA ASP A 91 6.94 12.59 10.78
C ASP A 91 5.83 12.62 11.85
N LEU A 92 6.13 13.14 13.05
CA LEU A 92 5.17 13.29 14.15
C LEU A 92 4.59 14.71 14.13
N LEU A 93 3.33 14.82 14.57
CA LEU A 93 2.64 16.11 14.66
C LEU A 93 3.37 17.01 15.66
N LYS A 94 3.35 18.31 15.42
CA LYS A 94 3.79 19.29 16.41
C LYS A 94 2.89 19.20 17.64
N ASP A 95 3.44 19.42 18.83
CA ASP A 95 2.64 19.58 20.05
C ASP A 95 1.67 20.78 19.91
N ALA A 96 0.74 20.95 20.85
CA ALA A 96 -0.22 22.05 20.81
C ALA A 96 0.48 23.42 20.80
N GLU A 97 1.72 23.47 21.30
CA GLU A 97 2.60 24.63 21.35
C GLU A 97 3.43 24.82 20.06
N GLY A 98 3.25 23.97 19.04
CA GLY A 98 3.90 24.10 17.72
C GLY A 98 5.35 23.62 17.66
N ARG A 99 5.86 22.96 18.71
CA ARG A 99 7.19 22.37 18.81
C ARG A 99 7.20 20.94 18.28
N TYR A 100 8.33 20.52 17.73
CA TYR A 100 8.51 19.16 17.24
C TYR A 100 8.68 18.20 18.42
N GLU A 101 8.02 17.04 18.35
CA GLU A 101 8.40 15.91 19.19
C GLU A 101 9.87 15.55 18.94
N THR A 102 10.59 15.23 20.01
CA THR A 102 12.03 14.90 19.94
C THR A 102 12.28 13.46 20.35
N GLU A 103 13.27 12.83 19.73
CA GLU A 103 13.77 11.51 20.10
C GLU A 103 15.25 11.59 20.49
N THR A 104 15.65 10.79 21.47
CA THR A 104 17.05 10.64 21.87
C THR A 104 17.72 9.54 21.04
N VAL A 105 18.76 9.89 20.28
CA VAL A 105 19.48 8.97 19.39
C VAL A 105 20.93 8.80 19.84
N HIS A 106 21.33 7.56 20.15
CA HIS A 106 22.72 7.21 20.48
C HIS A 106 23.56 7.05 19.19
N VAL A 107 24.00 8.17 18.59
CA VAL A 107 24.68 8.17 17.28
C VAL A 107 25.99 7.37 17.25
N SER A 108 26.66 7.22 18.39
CA SER A 108 27.93 6.47 18.48
C SER A 108 27.74 4.96 18.24
N LYS A 109 26.57 4.42 18.63
CA LYS A 109 26.23 2.99 18.49
C LYS A 109 25.73 2.64 17.08
N LEU A 110 25.33 3.63 16.29
CA LEU A 110 24.77 3.41 14.96
C LEU A 110 25.85 3.13 13.91
N GLN A 111 25.52 2.25 12.97
CA GLN A 111 26.33 2.01 11.77
C GLN A 111 26.03 3.07 10.70
N ALA A 112 26.85 3.12 9.64
CA ALA A 112 26.73 4.15 8.60
C ALA A 112 25.35 4.15 7.90
N ALA A 113 24.75 2.99 7.64
CA ALA A 113 23.44 2.91 6.99
C ALA A 113 22.30 3.51 7.85
N PRO A 114 22.15 3.14 9.13
CA PRO A 114 21.22 3.83 10.04
C PRO A 114 21.46 5.34 10.17
N LEU A 115 22.72 5.79 10.24
CA LEU A 115 23.04 7.22 10.29
C LEU A 115 22.57 7.97 9.05
N ARG A 116 22.75 7.38 7.85
CA ARG A 116 22.20 7.94 6.61
C ARG A 116 20.68 7.98 6.60
N ALA A 117 20.01 6.99 7.23
CA ALA A 117 18.56 6.99 7.36
C ALA A 117 18.08 8.13 8.28
N VAL A 118 18.76 8.36 9.41
CA VAL A 118 18.48 9.51 10.29
C VAL A 118 18.71 10.83 9.57
N CYS A 119 19.85 11.00 8.88
CA CYS A 119 20.12 12.20 8.07
C CYS A 119 19.05 12.38 6.98
N ALA A 120 18.63 11.31 6.30
CA ALA A 120 17.60 11.35 5.28
C ALA A 120 16.23 11.78 5.81
N ARG A 121 15.85 11.29 7.00
CA ARG A 121 14.60 11.68 7.68
C ARG A 121 14.62 13.17 8.01
N LEU A 122 15.74 13.66 8.54
CA LEU A 122 15.98 15.08 8.84
C LEU A 122 16.24 15.95 7.60
N LYS A 123 16.18 15.37 6.38
CA LYS A 123 16.49 16.03 5.10
C LYS A 123 17.90 16.63 4.97
N LEU A 124 18.85 16.11 5.74
CA LEU A 124 20.27 16.43 5.63
C LEU A 124 20.93 15.63 4.51
N ASP A 125 22.13 16.06 4.08
CA ASP A 125 22.93 15.30 3.10
C ASP A 125 23.26 13.90 3.65
N LYS A 126 23.09 12.88 2.80
CA LYS A 126 23.32 11.46 3.09
C LYS A 126 24.73 11.01 2.72
N GLY A 127 25.48 11.84 2.00
CA GLY A 127 26.87 11.60 1.61
C GLY A 127 27.83 11.67 2.80
N GLY A 128 28.93 10.92 2.68
CA GLY A 128 30.06 11.00 3.61
C GLY A 128 30.41 9.72 4.36
N LYS A 129 31.53 9.78 5.07
CA LYS A 129 32.00 8.74 6.01
C LYS A 129 31.19 8.80 7.32
N LYS A 130 31.23 7.72 8.13
CA LYS A 130 30.48 7.64 9.41
C LYS A 130 30.69 8.86 10.31
N ARG A 131 31.94 9.36 10.41
CA ARG A 131 32.28 10.52 11.23
C ARG A 131 31.59 11.80 10.74
N GLU A 132 31.62 12.06 9.44
CA GLU A 132 30.96 13.24 8.83
C GLU A 132 29.43 13.22 9.04
N LEU A 133 28.81 12.04 8.99
CA LEU A 133 27.38 11.89 9.29
C LEU A 133 27.08 12.21 10.77
N ILE A 134 27.93 11.77 11.69
CA ILE A 134 27.78 12.06 13.12
C ILE A 134 27.99 13.56 13.37
N ASP A 135 29.06 14.15 12.85
CA ASP A 135 29.36 15.58 13.02
C ASP A 135 28.21 16.45 12.50
N ARG A 136 27.60 16.08 11.37
CA ARG A 136 26.43 16.76 10.80
C ARG A 136 25.19 16.66 11.70
N LEU A 137 24.96 15.50 12.32
CA LEU A 137 23.86 15.34 13.27
C LEU A 137 24.10 16.14 14.56
N ILE A 138 25.34 16.20 15.04
CA ILE A 138 25.74 17.01 16.19
C ILE A 138 25.57 18.50 15.89
N GLU A 139 25.98 18.96 14.70
CA GLU A 139 25.82 20.36 14.30
C GLU A 139 24.34 20.72 14.18
N PHE A 140 23.53 19.85 13.58
CA PHE A 140 22.09 20.05 13.44
C PHE A 140 21.36 20.06 14.80
N SER A 141 21.78 19.23 15.76
CA SER A 141 21.16 19.21 17.10
C SER A 141 21.47 20.45 17.94
N LYS A 142 22.51 21.22 17.59
CA LYS A 142 22.88 22.45 18.30
C LYS A 142 22.00 23.66 17.97
N ARG A 143 21.17 23.58 16.93
CA ARG A 143 20.34 24.70 16.43
C ARG A 143 18.85 24.34 16.38
N PRO A 144 18.21 24.08 17.54
CA PRO A 144 16.78 23.71 17.59
C PRO A 144 15.84 24.77 16.99
N GLU A 145 16.19 26.05 17.11
CA GLU A 145 15.47 27.18 16.52
C GLU A 145 15.45 27.17 14.98
N GLU A 146 16.44 26.55 14.34
CA GLU A 146 16.51 26.45 12.88
C GLU A 146 15.74 25.25 12.31
N TRP A 147 15.27 24.31 13.16
CA TRP A 147 14.62 23.08 12.68
C TRP A 147 13.38 23.37 11.86
N GLU A 148 12.52 24.27 12.33
CA GLU A 148 11.30 24.67 11.62
C GLU A 148 11.62 25.27 10.24
N THR A 149 12.55 26.22 10.21
CA THR A 149 13.01 26.86 8.97
C THR A 149 13.62 25.83 8.01
N HIS A 150 14.38 24.86 8.53
CA HIS A 150 14.98 23.79 7.72
C HIS A 150 13.93 22.89 7.07
N PHE A 151 12.89 22.48 7.80
CA PHE A 151 11.83 21.62 7.27
C PHE A 151 10.89 22.37 6.31
N LEU A 152 10.54 23.63 6.60
CA LEU A 152 9.75 24.48 5.72
C LEU A 152 10.50 24.80 4.42
N ASN A 153 11.78 25.14 4.50
CA ASN A 153 12.56 25.45 3.31
C ASN A 153 12.79 24.23 2.44
N THR A 154 13.00 23.06 3.03
CA THR A 154 13.28 21.84 2.24
C THR A 154 12.05 21.31 1.52
N THR A 155 10.87 21.35 2.16
CA THR A 155 9.60 21.01 1.51
C THR A 155 9.28 21.97 0.36
N ASN A 156 9.56 23.26 0.53
CA ASN A 156 9.41 24.26 -0.53
C ASN A 156 10.45 24.09 -1.66
N LYS A 157 11.69 23.69 -1.36
CA LYS A 157 12.73 23.45 -2.38
C LYS A 157 12.41 22.23 -3.27
N ALA A 158 11.75 21.20 -2.72
CA ALA A 158 11.29 20.06 -3.51
C ALA A 158 10.13 20.42 -4.47
N ARG A 159 9.27 21.38 -4.08
CA ARG A 159 8.22 21.94 -4.96
C ARG A 159 8.79 22.91 -5.99
N ARG A 160 9.85 23.65 -5.64
CA ARG A 160 10.63 24.46 -6.58
C ARG A 160 11.68 23.60 -7.31
N ARG A 161 11.24 22.55 -8.02
CA ARG A 161 11.85 22.30 -9.32
C ARG A 161 11.41 23.45 -10.22
N THR A 162 12.05 24.59 -10.03
CA THR A 162 12.14 25.57 -11.10
C THR A 162 12.57 24.77 -12.32
N HIS A 163 11.77 24.82 -13.38
CA HIS A 163 12.30 24.61 -14.72
C HIS A 163 13.70 25.25 -14.72
N LEU A 164 14.74 24.47 -15.03
CA LEU A 164 16.07 25.02 -15.18
C LEU A 164 15.93 25.99 -16.34
N GLY A 165 15.69 27.26 -16.03
CA GLY A 165 15.80 28.34 -16.99
C GLY A 165 17.21 28.29 -17.58
N PRO A 166 17.43 28.96 -18.72
CA PRO A 166 18.72 29.00 -19.38
C PRO A 166 19.82 29.29 -18.35
N GLN A 167 20.68 28.30 -18.09
CA GLN A 167 21.82 28.51 -17.22
C GLN A 167 22.88 29.19 -18.05
N ASP A 168 23.04 30.50 -17.86
CA ASP A 168 24.16 31.27 -18.38
C ASP A 168 25.43 30.88 -17.59
N GLY A 169 26.01 29.74 -17.95
CA GLY A 169 27.25 29.24 -17.37
C GLY A 169 28.09 28.50 -18.42
N PRO A 170 29.43 28.62 -18.41
CA PRO A 170 30.31 28.10 -19.46
C PRO A 170 30.46 26.57 -19.50
N HIS A 171 29.65 25.82 -18.76
CA HIS A 171 29.64 24.35 -18.81
C HIS A 171 28.70 23.85 -19.90
N LYS A 172 29.11 24.00 -21.17
CA LYS A 172 28.45 23.37 -22.31
C LYS A 172 28.67 21.86 -22.24
N SER A 173 27.76 21.14 -21.58
CA SER A 173 27.64 19.69 -21.74
C SER A 173 27.40 19.40 -23.23
N ALA A 174 28.11 18.41 -23.79
CA ALA A 174 27.97 18.04 -25.19
C ALA A 174 26.48 17.88 -25.58
N PRO A 175 26.04 18.44 -26.72
CA PRO A 175 24.66 18.34 -27.14
C PRO A 175 24.26 16.87 -27.30
N LYS A 176 23.06 16.53 -26.82
CA LYS A 176 22.52 15.17 -26.98
C LYS A 176 22.47 14.84 -28.49
N PRO A 177 22.75 13.60 -28.92
CA PRO A 177 22.73 13.21 -30.34
C PRO A 177 21.45 13.57 -31.08
N SER A 178 20.30 13.56 -30.37
CA SER A 178 19.01 13.96 -30.94
C SER A 178 18.88 15.46 -31.22
N ALA A 179 19.57 16.31 -30.47
CA ALA A 179 19.63 17.75 -30.73
C ALA A 179 20.52 18.04 -31.94
N VAL A 180 21.64 17.30 -32.07
CA VAL A 180 22.53 17.37 -33.24
C VAL A 180 21.78 16.94 -34.50
N LEU A 181 21.06 15.82 -34.46
CA LEU A 181 20.28 15.33 -35.62
C LEU A 181 19.17 16.31 -36.03
N ARG A 182 18.50 16.97 -35.07
CA ARG A 182 17.50 18.00 -35.39
C ARG A 182 18.13 19.23 -36.02
N GLN A 183 19.30 19.65 -35.56
CA GLN A 183 20.02 20.79 -36.13
C GLN A 183 20.52 20.47 -37.55
N GLU A 184 20.95 19.23 -37.79
CA GLU A 184 21.37 18.75 -39.11
C GLU A 184 20.19 18.65 -40.09
N MET A 185 19.00 18.22 -39.63
CA MET A 185 17.80 18.13 -40.46
C MET A 185 17.16 19.49 -40.79
N LEU A 186 17.24 20.48 -39.89
CA LEU A 186 16.53 21.76 -40.04
C LEU A 186 17.38 22.87 -40.67
N GLY A 187 18.70 22.64 -40.81
CA GLY A 187 19.63 23.59 -41.41
C GLY A 187 19.84 24.86 -40.59
N PRO A 188 20.89 25.64 -40.90
CA PRO A 188 21.28 26.83 -40.14
C PRO A 188 20.29 28.01 -40.24
N GLN A 189 19.20 27.90 -41.01
CA GLN A 189 18.18 28.95 -41.13
C GLN A 189 17.07 28.89 -40.06
N ALA A 190 17.08 27.90 -39.15
CA ALA A 190 15.99 27.74 -38.18
C ALA A 190 16.15 28.55 -36.88
N GLU A 191 17.28 29.26 -36.67
CA GLU A 191 17.56 29.92 -35.38
C GLU A 191 16.87 31.29 -35.21
N GLU A 192 16.26 31.87 -36.26
CA GLU A 192 15.70 33.23 -36.19
C GLU A 192 14.19 33.31 -35.86
N THR A 193 13.50 32.17 -35.70
CA THR A 193 12.03 32.15 -35.48
C THR A 193 11.53 31.41 -34.24
N THR A 194 12.38 30.97 -33.32
CA THR A 194 11.90 30.30 -32.09
C THR A 194 11.67 31.28 -30.94
N GLN A 195 10.82 32.28 -31.15
CA GLN A 195 10.05 32.81 -30.03
C GLN A 195 9.01 31.73 -29.72
N VAL A 196 9.19 30.98 -28.62
CA VAL A 196 8.21 30.00 -28.16
C VAL A 196 6.96 30.78 -27.76
N GLU A 197 6.08 31.02 -28.73
CA GLU A 197 4.74 31.55 -28.51
C GLU A 197 4.04 30.51 -27.63
N ARG A 198 3.96 30.78 -26.33
CA ARG A 198 3.17 29.99 -25.38
C ARG A 198 1.82 29.75 -26.03
N SER A 199 1.41 28.48 -26.13
CA SER A 199 0.19 28.07 -26.83
C SER A 199 -0.93 29.06 -26.54
N ARG A 200 -1.35 29.83 -27.56
CA ARG A 200 -2.47 30.75 -27.44
C ARG A 200 -3.62 29.98 -26.84
N ASP A 201 -4.13 30.47 -25.71
CA ASP A 201 -5.32 29.92 -25.09
C ASP A 201 -6.47 30.03 -26.11
N MET A 202 -6.75 28.90 -26.76
CA MET A 202 -7.74 28.77 -27.83
C MET A 202 -9.18 28.80 -27.30
N ARG A 203 -9.36 28.98 -25.99
CA ARG A 203 -10.69 29.16 -25.41
C ARG A 203 -11.29 30.47 -25.93
N THR A 204 -12.54 30.39 -26.38
CA THR A 204 -13.31 31.57 -26.76
C THR A 204 -13.51 32.46 -25.55
N GLU A 205 -13.75 33.75 -25.77
CA GLU A 205 -14.00 34.71 -24.68
C GLU A 205 -15.14 34.25 -23.77
N ARG A 206 -16.20 33.70 -24.38
CA ARG A 206 -17.32 33.08 -23.67
C ARG A 206 -16.91 31.88 -22.78
N GLN A 207 -15.95 31.07 -23.19
CA GLN A 207 -15.43 29.97 -22.36
C GLN A 207 -14.58 30.48 -21.20
N LYS A 208 -13.86 31.60 -21.39
CA LYS A 208 -13.12 32.27 -20.33
C LYS A 208 -14.08 32.88 -19.31
N ASP A 209 -15.13 33.56 -19.77
CA ASP A 209 -16.18 34.12 -18.92
C ASP A 209 -16.90 33.03 -18.13
N TRP A 210 -17.16 31.87 -18.73
CA TRP A 210 -17.76 30.74 -18.01
C TRP A 210 -16.90 30.24 -16.86
N VAL A 211 -15.56 30.24 -17.01
CA VAL A 211 -14.63 29.89 -15.93
C VAL A 211 -14.67 30.94 -14.82
N PHE A 212 -14.77 32.23 -15.14
CA PHE A 212 -14.91 33.28 -14.14
C PHE A 212 -16.24 33.23 -13.39
N ILE A 213 -17.35 32.98 -14.10
CA ILE A 213 -18.68 32.80 -13.48
C ILE A 213 -18.67 31.57 -12.57
N TRP A 214 -18.10 30.45 -13.02
CA TRP A 214 -17.96 29.25 -12.20
C TRP A 214 -17.10 29.51 -10.95
N ALA A 215 -15.98 30.22 -11.09
CA ALA A 215 -15.10 30.55 -9.98
C ALA A 215 -15.79 31.45 -8.94
N ALA A 216 -16.52 32.49 -9.39
CA ALA A 216 -17.28 33.36 -8.52
C ALA A 216 -18.39 32.62 -7.77
N ALA A 217 -19.13 31.74 -8.46
CA ALA A 217 -20.19 30.94 -7.85
C ALA A 217 -19.65 29.93 -6.82
N ASN A 218 -18.45 29.39 -7.04
CA ASN A 218 -17.82 28.50 -6.06
C ASN A 218 -17.21 29.26 -4.88
N ALA A 219 -16.63 30.45 -5.08
CA ALA A 219 -16.08 31.25 -3.99
C ALA A 219 -17.13 31.53 -2.91
N VAL A 220 -18.36 31.91 -3.31
CA VAL A 220 -19.48 32.13 -2.37
C VAL A 220 -19.83 30.86 -1.60
N ARG A 221 -19.86 29.69 -2.25
CA ARG A 221 -20.18 28.42 -1.60
C ARG A 221 -19.18 27.99 -0.53
N TYR A 222 -17.92 28.43 -0.64
CA TYR A 222 -16.87 28.08 0.32
C TYR A 222 -16.66 29.15 1.39
N GLN A 223 -17.26 30.34 1.24
CA GLN A 223 -17.16 31.41 2.22
C GLN A 223 -17.96 31.07 3.50
N ASP A 224 -19.16 30.50 3.34
CA ASP A 224 -19.97 30.00 4.47
C ASP A 224 -19.28 28.87 5.26
N ALA A 225 -18.42 28.09 4.60
CA ALA A 225 -17.66 27.02 5.23
C ALA A 225 -16.48 27.55 6.06
N GLU A 226 -15.85 28.65 5.64
CA GLU A 226 -14.80 29.32 6.43
C GLU A 226 -15.40 30.06 7.63
N ASP A 227 -16.56 30.71 7.46
CA ASP A 227 -17.26 31.42 8.56
C ASP A 227 -17.80 30.45 9.63
N ALA A 228 -18.24 29.25 9.24
CA ALA A 228 -18.66 28.21 10.18
C ALA A 228 -17.48 27.70 11.04
N VAL A 229 -16.31 27.51 10.44
CA VAL A 229 -15.09 27.09 11.14
C VAL A 229 -14.59 28.17 12.10
N HIS A 230 -14.74 29.44 11.73
CA HIS A 230 -14.38 30.57 12.61
C HIS A 230 -15.39 30.82 13.74
N SER A 231 -16.68 30.56 13.51
CA SER A 231 -17.72 30.71 14.54
C SER A 231 -17.65 29.61 15.60
N GLU A 232 -17.37 28.37 15.21
CA GLU A 232 -17.23 27.23 16.13
C GLU A 232 -15.98 27.35 17.02
N ALA A 233 -14.93 28.03 16.53
CA ALA A 233 -13.74 28.35 17.32
C ALA A 233 -13.96 29.47 18.35
N ALA A 234 -15.00 30.29 18.20
CA ALA A 234 -15.32 31.39 19.12
C ALA A 234 -16.22 30.95 20.29
N GLU A 235 -17.01 29.89 20.14
CA GLU A 235 -17.93 29.40 21.19
C GLU A 235 -17.32 28.40 22.17
N SER A 236 -16.10 27.90 21.94
CA SER A 236 -15.50 26.84 22.78
C SER A 236 -14.76 27.31 24.04
N HIS A 237 -14.98 28.53 24.53
CA HIS A 237 -14.45 28.99 25.82
C HIS A 237 -15.55 29.23 26.86
N PRO A 238 -15.84 28.26 27.75
CA PRO A 238 -16.68 28.52 28.91
C PRO A 238 -15.87 29.27 29.98
N ALA A 239 -16.30 30.50 30.28
CA ALA A 239 -15.90 31.21 31.48
C ALA A 239 -16.38 30.43 32.73
N GLN A 240 -15.44 30.05 33.60
CA GLN A 240 -15.76 29.41 34.88
C GLN A 240 -16.48 30.40 35.81
N PRO A 241 -17.59 30.02 36.46
CA PRO A 241 -18.12 30.74 37.60
C PRO A 241 -17.56 30.17 38.93
N ALA A 242 -17.27 31.08 39.86
CA ALA A 242 -16.84 30.80 41.23
C ALA A 242 -17.93 30.08 42.07
N PRO A 243 -17.56 29.39 43.15
CA PRO A 243 -18.50 28.59 43.94
C PRO A 243 -19.18 29.41 45.04
N ALA A 244 -20.51 29.35 45.11
CA ALA A 244 -21.26 29.70 46.31
C ALA A 244 -22.46 28.75 46.51
N SER A 245 -22.29 27.85 47.47
CA SER A 245 -23.17 27.51 48.59
C SER A 245 -24.71 27.59 48.46
N ASN A 246 -25.31 26.48 48.92
CA ASN A 246 -26.47 26.35 49.83
C ASN A 246 -27.91 26.25 49.30
N LEU A 247 -28.47 25.06 49.61
CA LEU A 247 -29.71 24.78 50.34
C LEU A 247 -31.10 25.18 49.79
N SER A 248 -31.93 24.14 49.71
CA SER A 248 -33.38 24.10 49.99
C SER A 248 -34.33 24.75 48.99
N ASN A 249 -35.21 23.96 48.35
CA ASN A 249 -36.55 23.70 48.91
C ASN A 249 -37.41 22.81 47.99
N ALA A 250 -38.37 22.16 48.63
CA ALA A 250 -39.35 21.24 48.09
C ALA A 250 -40.46 21.91 47.27
N GLY A 251 -41.11 21.11 46.43
CA GLY A 251 -42.58 21.04 46.46
C GLY A 251 -43.35 21.35 45.17
N ILE A 252 -44.32 20.46 44.94
CA ILE A 252 -45.67 20.69 44.40
C ILE A 252 -45.89 20.46 42.89
N GLN A 253 -46.48 19.27 42.63
CA GLN A 253 -47.72 18.97 41.90
C GLN A 253 -48.21 19.96 40.81
N GLY A 254 -48.66 19.40 39.69
CA GLY A 254 -49.57 20.12 38.79
C GLY A 254 -49.90 19.37 37.52
N ALA A 255 -51.13 18.88 37.44
CA ALA A 255 -51.71 18.10 36.36
C ALA A 255 -51.85 18.84 35.01
N GLY A 256 -51.96 18.05 33.93
CA GLY A 256 -53.10 18.20 33.02
C GLY A 256 -52.81 18.36 31.52
N ARG A 257 -53.63 17.63 30.74
CA ARG A 257 -53.97 17.77 29.30
C ARG A 257 -52.95 17.19 28.33
N SER A 258 -53.20 16.02 27.69
CA SER A 258 -54.31 15.65 26.79
C SER A 258 -54.48 16.61 25.62
N SER A 259 -53.95 16.21 24.46
CA SER A 259 -54.46 16.52 23.13
C SER A 259 -53.84 15.55 22.11
N GLN A 260 -54.67 14.64 21.59
CA GLN A 260 -54.40 13.86 20.39
C GLN A 260 -54.27 14.79 19.17
N PRO A 261 -53.52 14.37 18.13
CA PRO A 261 -53.83 14.77 16.77
C PRO A 261 -54.37 13.60 15.94
N SER A 262 -55.35 13.98 15.12
CA SER A 262 -56.25 13.15 14.34
C SER A 262 -55.61 12.55 13.10
N ASN A 263 -56.11 11.36 12.75
CA ASN A 263 -55.91 10.61 11.52
C ASN A 263 -56.10 11.48 10.26
N SER A 264 -55.13 11.40 9.35
CA SER A 264 -55.25 11.82 7.96
C SER A 264 -55.13 10.59 7.06
N ALA A 265 -56.17 10.35 6.27
CA ALA A 265 -56.25 9.30 5.27
C ALA A 265 -55.47 9.70 3.99
N PRO A 266 -54.87 8.74 3.25
CA PRO A 266 -54.21 9.01 1.99
C PRO A 266 -55.17 8.94 0.78
N PRO A 267 -54.92 9.68 -0.31
CA PRO A 267 -55.68 9.58 -1.56
C PRO A 267 -55.20 8.40 -2.44
N PRO A 268 -56.03 7.97 -3.42
CA PRO A 268 -55.87 6.68 -4.09
C PRO A 268 -54.84 6.68 -5.22
N LEU A 269 -54.36 5.46 -5.47
CA LEU A 269 -53.41 5.02 -6.49
C LEU A 269 -53.87 5.34 -7.92
N TYR A 270 -52.99 5.97 -8.70
CA TYR A 270 -53.07 6.01 -10.16
C TYR A 270 -52.33 4.83 -10.78
N GLY A 271 -53.05 4.05 -11.59
CA GLY A 271 -52.65 3.62 -12.93
C GLY A 271 -51.41 2.74 -13.10
N THR A 272 -51.63 1.43 -13.10
CA THR A 272 -50.74 0.42 -13.69
C THR A 272 -50.63 0.62 -15.22
N ALA A 273 -49.47 1.04 -15.71
CA ALA A 273 -49.14 0.97 -17.13
C ALA A 273 -48.65 -0.46 -17.46
N GLN A 274 -49.48 -1.23 -18.16
CA GLN A 274 -49.07 -2.48 -18.79
C GLN A 274 -48.13 -2.17 -19.96
N TYR A 275 -46.86 -2.56 -19.85
CA TYR A 275 -45.96 -2.66 -20.99
C TYR A 275 -46.15 -4.03 -21.67
N GLN A 276 -46.65 -4.01 -22.90
CA GLN A 276 -46.49 -5.15 -23.83
C GLN A 276 -45.06 -5.15 -24.39
N PRO A 277 -44.33 -6.28 -24.37
CA PRO A 277 -43.10 -6.40 -25.15
C PRO A 277 -43.43 -6.69 -26.62
N LEU A 278 -42.94 -5.83 -27.52
CA LEU A 278 -42.88 -6.09 -28.96
C LEU A 278 -41.81 -7.17 -29.25
N PRO A 279 -42.06 -8.11 -30.17
CA PRO A 279 -41.06 -9.07 -30.61
C PRO A 279 -40.03 -8.38 -31.52
N VAL A 280 -38.78 -8.29 -31.06
CA VAL A 280 -37.65 -7.86 -31.90
C VAL A 280 -37.23 -9.06 -32.75
N GLN A 281 -37.64 -9.03 -34.00
CA GLN A 281 -37.33 -10.02 -35.03
C GLN A 281 -35.92 -9.74 -35.58
N GLY A 282 -35.09 -10.78 -35.60
CA GLY A 282 -33.66 -10.70 -35.85
C GLY A 282 -33.27 -10.21 -37.25
N CYS A 283 -32.14 -9.50 -37.30
CA CYS A 283 -31.36 -9.28 -38.50
C CYS A 283 -29.91 -9.70 -38.19
N ILE A 284 -29.52 -10.86 -38.72
CA ILE A 284 -28.15 -11.36 -38.76
C ILE A 284 -27.49 -10.74 -40.00
N PRO A 285 -26.42 -9.93 -39.89
CA PRO A 285 -25.62 -9.57 -41.05
C PRO A 285 -24.64 -10.72 -41.41
N PRO A 286 -24.36 -10.94 -42.70
CA PRO A 286 -23.55 -12.06 -43.16
C PRO A 286 -22.04 -11.83 -42.92
N VAL A 287 -21.37 -12.90 -42.48
CA VAL A 287 -19.92 -13.03 -42.35
C VAL A 287 -19.29 -13.14 -43.73
N PRO A 288 -18.29 -12.31 -44.10
CA PRO A 288 -17.47 -12.57 -45.27
C PRO A 288 -16.37 -13.58 -44.95
N GLN A 289 -16.48 -14.78 -45.53
CA GLN A 289 -15.37 -15.73 -45.65
C GLN A 289 -14.43 -15.23 -46.76
N HIS A 290 -13.20 -14.87 -46.40
CA HIS A 290 -12.10 -14.82 -47.37
C HIS A 290 -10.95 -15.71 -46.90
N LEU A 291 -10.88 -16.86 -47.57
CA LEU A 291 -9.70 -17.68 -47.78
C LEU A 291 -8.56 -16.83 -48.36
N ALA A 292 -7.40 -16.86 -47.71
CA ALA A 292 -6.13 -16.56 -48.37
C ALA A 292 -5.01 -17.37 -47.72
N SER A 293 -4.64 -18.43 -48.42
CA SER A 293 -3.49 -19.29 -48.22
C SER A 293 -2.16 -18.52 -48.38
N TYR A 294 -1.26 -18.64 -47.40
CA TYR A 294 0.18 -18.41 -47.57
C TYR A 294 0.87 -19.71 -47.14
N ARG A 295 1.08 -20.66 -48.06
CA ARG A 295 2.27 -20.80 -48.92
C ARG A 295 3.56 -20.90 -48.09
N GLN A 296 3.82 -22.13 -47.63
CA GLN A 296 5.15 -22.62 -47.30
C GLN A 296 6.04 -22.52 -48.55
N ASN A 297 7.29 -22.11 -48.37
CA ASN A 297 8.35 -22.49 -49.29
C ASN A 297 9.62 -22.84 -48.51
N PRO A 298 10.18 -24.04 -48.74
CA PRO A 298 11.45 -24.47 -48.19
C PRO A 298 12.59 -24.07 -49.15
N HIS A 299 13.70 -23.60 -48.60
CA HIS A 299 14.97 -23.66 -49.33
C HIS A 299 16.00 -24.33 -48.44
N GLU A 300 16.13 -25.64 -48.69
CA GLU A 300 17.39 -26.35 -48.57
C GLU A 300 18.42 -25.67 -49.48
N SER A 301 19.62 -25.46 -48.94
CA SER A 301 20.82 -25.37 -49.76
C SER A 301 21.92 -26.18 -49.11
N SER A 302 22.52 -26.98 -49.97
CA SER A 302 23.37 -28.13 -49.72
C SER A 302 24.85 -27.73 -49.62
N ALA A 303 25.56 -28.45 -48.74
CA ALA A 303 26.95 -28.92 -48.79
C ALA A 303 28.04 -28.08 -49.50
N HIS A 304 29.17 -27.85 -48.81
CA HIS A 304 30.36 -28.72 -48.89
C HIS A 304 31.54 -28.25 -47.99
N PRO A 305 32.55 -29.12 -47.72
CA PRO A 305 33.50 -29.03 -46.59
C PRO A 305 34.89 -28.53 -46.99
N ILE A 306 35.66 -27.98 -46.02
CA ILE A 306 37.09 -27.62 -46.16
C ILE A 306 37.85 -27.95 -44.84
N PRO A 307 39.14 -28.35 -44.91
CA PRO A 307 39.82 -29.30 -44.00
C PRO A 307 40.42 -28.73 -42.70
N PRO A 308 41.03 -29.58 -41.84
CA PRO A 308 41.54 -29.18 -40.53
C PRO A 308 42.97 -28.60 -40.61
N HIS A 309 43.20 -27.48 -39.91
CA HIS A 309 44.54 -27.01 -39.56
C HIS A 309 44.76 -27.10 -38.04
N PRO A 310 45.91 -27.64 -37.60
CA PRO A 310 46.26 -27.76 -36.20
C PRO A 310 46.90 -26.45 -35.70
N PHE A 311 46.16 -25.66 -34.95
CA PHE A 311 46.76 -24.62 -34.12
C PHE A 311 46.65 -25.00 -32.66
N SER A 312 47.80 -25.45 -32.16
CA SER A 312 48.15 -25.55 -30.76
C SER A 312 47.99 -24.17 -30.11
N ALA A 313 46.86 -23.96 -29.43
CA ALA A 313 46.64 -22.84 -28.54
C ALA A 313 46.42 -23.39 -27.14
N VAL A 314 47.31 -22.97 -26.25
CA VAL A 314 47.33 -23.25 -24.81
C VAL A 314 45.91 -23.15 -24.22
N PRO A 315 45.44 -24.15 -23.44
CA PRO A 315 44.13 -24.10 -22.82
C PRO A 315 44.05 -22.87 -21.91
N PRO A 316 43.13 -21.91 -22.12
CA PRO A 316 42.86 -20.91 -21.13
C PRO A 316 42.27 -21.65 -19.93
N GLU A 317 43.07 -21.72 -18.87
CA GLU A 317 42.73 -22.16 -17.54
C GLU A 317 41.28 -21.75 -17.22
N ALA A 318 40.42 -22.77 -17.14
CA ALA A 318 39.00 -22.62 -16.93
C ALA A 318 38.77 -21.89 -15.62
N ARG A 319 38.59 -20.57 -15.68
CA ARG A 319 38.09 -19.80 -14.54
C ARG A 319 36.76 -20.44 -14.16
N PRO A 320 36.62 -20.99 -12.94
CA PRO A 320 35.34 -21.51 -12.50
C PRO A 320 34.33 -20.36 -12.63
N PRO A 321 33.18 -20.56 -13.29
CA PRO A 321 32.17 -19.53 -13.42
C PRO A 321 31.71 -19.13 -12.01
N ASN A 322 32.26 -18.03 -11.49
CA ASN A 322 31.92 -17.43 -10.19
C ASN A 322 30.51 -16.83 -10.16
N ASN A 323 29.64 -17.21 -11.10
CA ASN A 323 28.22 -16.94 -11.02
C ASN A 323 27.56 -17.97 -10.09
N LEU A 324 27.94 -17.95 -8.82
CA LEU A 324 27.05 -18.36 -7.75
C LEU A 324 25.93 -17.30 -7.68
N THR A 325 25.05 -17.30 -8.68
CA THR A 325 23.72 -16.72 -8.53
C THR A 325 23.11 -17.43 -7.35
N ALA A 326 23.16 -16.80 -6.19
CA ALA A 326 22.56 -17.30 -4.97
C ALA A 326 21.14 -17.73 -5.33
N PHE A 327 20.88 -19.04 -5.26
CA PHE A 327 19.57 -19.59 -5.57
C PHE A 327 18.56 -18.87 -4.66
N GLU A 328 17.68 -18.10 -5.27
CA GLU A 328 16.69 -17.34 -4.52
C GLU A 328 15.76 -18.34 -3.83
N ALA A 329 15.64 -18.22 -2.51
CA ALA A 329 14.79 -19.13 -1.75
C ALA A 329 13.34 -19.07 -2.27
N PRO A 330 12.66 -20.23 -2.42
CA PRO A 330 11.28 -20.25 -2.87
C PRO A 330 10.38 -19.48 -1.89
N ARG A 331 9.34 -18.85 -2.43
CA ARG A 331 8.35 -18.06 -1.69
C ARG A 331 7.03 -18.82 -1.64
N THR A 332 6.32 -18.72 -0.53
CA THR A 332 5.02 -19.39 -0.35
C THR A 332 3.96 -18.36 0.03
N ILE A 333 2.81 -18.43 -0.64
CA ILE A 333 1.57 -17.72 -0.27
C ILE A 333 0.45 -18.74 -0.05
N TYR A 334 -0.55 -18.41 0.76
CA TYR A 334 -1.72 -19.26 0.99
C TYR A 334 -2.92 -18.66 0.25
N LEU A 335 -3.50 -19.45 -0.66
CA LEU A 335 -4.68 -19.06 -1.42
C LEU A 335 -5.95 -19.21 -0.57
N GLY A 336 -7.08 -18.70 -1.06
CA GLY A 336 -8.38 -18.75 -0.40
C GLY A 336 -8.87 -20.18 -0.13
N SER A 337 -8.42 -21.14 -0.95
CA SER A 337 -8.63 -22.57 -0.72
C SER A 337 -7.85 -23.14 0.47
N GLY A 338 -6.96 -22.36 1.09
CA GLY A 338 -6.04 -22.81 2.13
C GLY A 338 -4.78 -23.51 1.59
N GLU A 339 -4.70 -23.75 0.27
CA GLU A 339 -3.55 -24.43 -0.31
C GLU A 339 -2.32 -23.50 -0.38
N PRO A 340 -1.13 -23.98 0.03
CA PRO A 340 0.11 -23.23 -0.14
C PRO A 340 0.57 -23.27 -1.61
N LEU A 341 0.78 -22.10 -2.20
CA LEU A 341 1.41 -21.94 -3.50
C LEU A 341 2.87 -21.51 -3.31
N THR A 342 3.79 -22.44 -3.59
CA THR A 342 5.24 -22.19 -3.54
C THR A 342 5.79 -21.90 -4.93
N PHE A 343 6.49 -20.77 -5.10
CA PHE A 343 7.01 -20.28 -6.38
C PHE A 343 8.35 -19.56 -6.23
N HIS A 344 9.14 -19.56 -7.30
CA HIS A 344 10.35 -18.75 -7.42
C HIS A 344 10.02 -17.44 -8.12
N THR A 345 10.93 -16.47 -8.03
CA THR A 345 10.79 -15.21 -8.74
C THR A 345 10.76 -15.36 -10.26
N SER A 346 11.44 -16.36 -10.80
CA SER A 346 11.36 -16.71 -12.22
C SER A 346 9.97 -17.17 -12.66
N ASP A 347 9.16 -17.69 -11.74
CA ASP A 347 7.80 -18.18 -12.02
C ASP A 347 6.79 -17.04 -12.09
N VAL A 348 7.16 -15.82 -11.67
CA VAL A 348 6.28 -14.66 -11.65
C VAL A 348 6.37 -13.93 -12.99
N PRO A 349 5.31 -13.93 -13.81
CA PRO A 349 5.32 -13.22 -15.09
C PRO A 349 5.46 -11.71 -14.90
N SER A 350 5.78 -11.02 -15.99
CA SER A 350 5.74 -9.55 -16.01
C SER A 350 4.34 -9.06 -15.69
N ILE A 351 4.24 -7.94 -14.98
CA ILE A 351 2.96 -7.38 -14.56
C ILE A 351 2.18 -6.95 -15.81
N PRO A 352 0.98 -7.50 -16.04
CA PRO A 352 0.10 -7.02 -17.09
C PRO A 352 -0.43 -5.62 -16.72
N PHE A 353 -0.58 -4.74 -17.70
CA PHE A 353 -1.27 -3.48 -17.49
C PHE A 353 -2.79 -3.74 -17.45
N VAL A 354 -3.43 -3.42 -16.34
CA VAL A 354 -4.86 -3.70 -16.11
C VAL A 354 -5.51 -2.43 -15.59
N SER A 355 -6.68 -2.10 -16.15
CA SER A 355 -7.57 -1.05 -15.66
C SER A 355 -8.94 -1.66 -15.41
N PHE A 356 -9.58 -1.25 -14.31
CA PHE A 356 -10.95 -1.62 -13.96
C PHE A 356 -11.89 -0.41 -13.94
N ALA A 357 -11.44 0.72 -14.48
CA ALA A 357 -12.21 1.97 -14.45
C ALA A 357 -13.60 1.80 -15.09
N ASP A 358 -13.72 0.94 -16.10
CA ASP A 358 -14.95 0.71 -16.86
C ASP A 358 -15.63 -0.63 -16.52
N ASP A 359 -15.05 -1.46 -15.65
CA ASP A 359 -15.54 -2.81 -15.35
C ASP A 359 -15.29 -3.18 -13.87
N ILE A 360 -16.03 -2.53 -12.99
CA ILE A 360 -16.07 -2.82 -11.55
C ILE A 360 -16.53 -4.25 -11.26
N PRO A 361 -17.53 -4.83 -11.97
CA PRO A 361 -17.89 -6.23 -11.77
C PRO A 361 -16.71 -7.19 -11.98
N ARG A 362 -15.85 -6.95 -12.99
CA ARG A 362 -14.64 -7.74 -13.19
C ARG A 362 -13.62 -7.53 -12.08
N LEU A 363 -13.50 -6.32 -11.53
CA LEU A 363 -12.66 -6.10 -10.36
C LEU A 363 -13.11 -6.96 -9.18
N GLY A 364 -14.41 -6.99 -8.88
CA GLY A 364 -14.98 -7.82 -7.81
C GLY A 364 -14.63 -9.30 -7.97
N ARG A 365 -14.92 -9.86 -9.16
CA ARG A 365 -14.64 -11.27 -9.50
C ARG A 365 -13.15 -11.65 -9.52
N MET A 366 -12.24 -10.68 -9.60
CA MET A 366 -10.79 -10.87 -9.59
C MET A 366 -10.12 -10.47 -8.27
N TRP A 367 -10.86 -9.89 -7.33
CA TRP A 367 -10.29 -9.36 -6.11
C TRP A 367 -9.90 -10.45 -5.12
N ASP A 368 -10.82 -11.39 -4.92
CA ASP A 368 -10.81 -12.35 -3.83
C ASP A 368 -11.24 -13.74 -4.30
N ASP A 369 -10.36 -14.72 -4.15
CA ASP A 369 -10.60 -16.12 -4.51
C ASP A 369 -11.47 -16.91 -3.52
N THR A 370 -11.88 -16.30 -2.40
CA THR A 370 -12.91 -16.85 -1.52
C THR A 370 -14.31 -16.32 -1.85
N ALA A 371 -14.43 -15.35 -2.76
CA ALA A 371 -15.73 -14.82 -3.15
C ALA A 371 -16.53 -15.85 -3.96
N PRO A 372 -17.86 -15.94 -3.77
CA PRO A 372 -18.68 -16.92 -4.48
C PRO A 372 -18.74 -16.69 -5.99
N ASP A 373 -18.48 -15.46 -6.44
CA ASP A 373 -18.44 -15.05 -7.85
C ASP A 373 -17.02 -15.00 -8.42
N TRP A 374 -16.03 -15.50 -7.69
CA TRP A 374 -14.64 -15.57 -8.13
C TRP A 374 -14.52 -16.29 -9.49
N ASN A 375 -13.82 -15.65 -10.44
CA ASN A 375 -13.53 -16.23 -11.75
C ASN A 375 -12.02 -16.33 -11.98
N GLY A 376 -11.48 -17.54 -11.73
CA GLY A 376 -10.07 -17.84 -11.95
C GLY A 376 -9.64 -17.71 -13.41
N ASP A 377 -10.49 -18.07 -14.37
CA ASP A 377 -10.15 -18.03 -15.80
C ASP A 377 -9.99 -16.59 -16.32
N GLY A 378 -10.73 -15.65 -15.73
CA GLY A 378 -10.64 -14.23 -16.03
C GLY A 378 -9.41 -13.54 -15.42
N CYS A 379 -8.63 -14.25 -14.60
CA CYS A 379 -7.49 -13.67 -13.91
C CYS A 379 -6.30 -13.46 -14.84
N ILE A 380 -5.61 -12.34 -14.63
CA ILE A 380 -4.56 -11.91 -15.55
C ILE A 380 -3.19 -12.41 -15.06
N LEU A 381 -3.08 -12.75 -13.77
CA LEU A 381 -1.87 -13.31 -13.19
C LEU A 381 -2.07 -14.80 -12.91
N HIS A 382 -1.24 -15.63 -13.55
CA HIS A 382 -1.13 -17.05 -13.30
C HIS A 382 0.29 -17.39 -12.86
N ILE A 383 0.43 -18.17 -11.80
CA ILE A 383 1.72 -18.72 -11.35
C ILE A 383 1.56 -20.22 -11.29
N LYS A 384 2.38 -20.96 -12.05
CA LYS A 384 2.28 -22.43 -12.18
C LYS A 384 0.86 -22.90 -12.53
N SER A 385 0.24 -22.24 -13.51
CA SER A 385 -1.13 -22.51 -13.95
C SER A 385 -2.23 -22.31 -12.89
N ARG A 386 -1.92 -21.64 -11.78
CA ARG A 386 -2.92 -21.24 -10.78
C ARG A 386 -3.21 -19.75 -10.87
N ALA A 387 -4.48 -19.40 -10.96
CA ALA A 387 -4.95 -18.02 -10.95
C ALA A 387 -4.66 -17.34 -9.60
N ILE A 388 -4.18 -16.10 -9.64
CA ILE A 388 -3.80 -15.36 -8.44
C ILE A 388 -4.68 -14.12 -8.29
N ALA A 389 -5.52 -14.12 -7.25
CA ALA A 389 -6.38 -12.99 -6.88
C ALA A 389 -5.58 -11.71 -6.60
N LEU A 390 -6.18 -10.56 -6.92
CA LEU A 390 -5.54 -9.24 -6.78
C LEU A 390 -5.12 -8.96 -5.33
N LYS A 391 -5.84 -9.49 -4.33
CA LYS A 391 -5.46 -9.36 -2.90
C LYS A 391 -4.08 -9.92 -2.57
N TYR A 392 -3.57 -10.90 -3.33
CA TYR A 392 -2.25 -11.52 -3.11
C TYR A 392 -1.08 -10.83 -3.83
N TRP A 393 -1.36 -9.89 -4.73
CA TRP A 393 -0.33 -9.23 -5.55
C TRP A 393 0.80 -8.56 -4.74
N PRO A 394 0.56 -7.93 -3.58
CA PRO A 394 1.65 -7.41 -2.75
C PRO A 394 2.64 -8.51 -2.31
N ALA A 395 2.15 -9.69 -1.91
CA ALA A 395 3.02 -10.79 -1.48
C ALA A 395 3.85 -11.35 -2.65
N VAL A 396 3.25 -11.38 -3.86
CA VAL A 396 3.91 -11.84 -5.08
C VAL A 396 4.95 -10.85 -5.60
N PHE A 397 4.66 -9.55 -5.65
CA PHE A 397 5.52 -8.57 -6.33
C PHE A 397 6.45 -7.76 -5.42
N LYS A 398 6.16 -7.61 -4.12
CA LYS A 398 6.96 -6.74 -3.21
C LYS A 398 8.43 -7.15 -3.10
N ARG A 399 8.75 -8.43 -3.35
CA ARG A 399 10.12 -8.98 -3.34
C ARG A 399 10.65 -9.30 -4.74
N ALA A 400 9.91 -8.98 -5.80
CA ALA A 400 10.38 -9.21 -7.15
C ALA A 400 11.52 -8.21 -7.49
N PRO A 401 12.57 -8.66 -8.20
CA PRO A 401 13.66 -7.81 -8.64
C PRO A 401 13.13 -6.72 -9.59
N GLY A 402 13.83 -5.59 -9.62
CA GLY A 402 13.49 -4.48 -10.53
C GLY A 402 12.32 -3.61 -10.08
N ASN A 403 11.96 -3.63 -8.78
CA ASN A 403 10.94 -2.75 -8.20
C ASN A 403 9.57 -2.80 -8.95
N ARG A 404 9.24 -3.97 -9.53
CA ARG A 404 8.00 -4.17 -10.32
C ARG A 404 6.75 -3.74 -9.56
N TRP A 405 6.75 -3.96 -8.25
CA TRP A 405 5.67 -3.52 -7.36
C TRP A 405 5.40 -2.02 -7.44
N ALA A 406 6.41 -1.16 -7.60
CA ALA A 406 6.21 0.29 -7.60
C ALA A 406 5.29 0.78 -8.72
N GLY A 407 5.31 0.13 -9.89
CA GLY A 407 4.46 0.49 -11.03
C GLY A 407 2.98 0.18 -10.77
N ILE A 408 2.67 -0.99 -10.20
CA ILE A 408 1.29 -1.40 -9.94
C ILE A 408 0.75 -0.88 -8.59
N LYS A 409 1.63 -0.58 -7.62
CA LYS A 409 1.24 -0.17 -6.27
C LYS A 409 0.24 0.98 -6.27
N LYS A 410 0.39 1.94 -7.19
CA LYS A 410 -0.57 3.06 -7.32
C LYS A 410 -1.99 2.55 -7.63
N TYR A 411 -2.14 1.75 -8.69
CA TYR A 411 -3.42 1.21 -9.12
C TYR A 411 -3.99 0.23 -8.09
N TRP A 412 -3.15 -0.63 -7.53
CA TRP A 412 -3.56 -1.54 -6.47
C TRP A 412 -4.05 -0.78 -5.23
N ASN A 413 -3.38 0.32 -4.84
CA ASN A 413 -3.85 1.22 -3.79
C ASN A 413 -5.10 2.05 -4.20
N GLU A 414 -5.57 2.00 -5.44
CA GLU A 414 -6.86 2.58 -5.81
C GLU A 414 -7.95 1.51 -5.75
N TRP A 415 -7.64 0.28 -6.15
CA TRP A 415 -8.55 -0.88 -6.05
C TRP A 415 -8.79 -1.29 -4.59
N GLN A 416 -7.71 -1.34 -3.81
CA GLN A 416 -7.65 -1.76 -2.42
C GLN A 416 -7.81 -0.61 -1.43
N ALA A 417 -8.15 0.61 -1.87
CA ALA A 417 -7.57 1.83 -1.29
C ALA A 417 -7.34 1.92 0.23
N CYS A 418 -6.10 1.56 0.63
CA CYS A 418 -5.46 1.67 1.94
C CYS A 418 -5.82 2.92 2.76
N LEU A 419 -6.10 2.70 4.05
CA LEU A 419 -5.33 3.16 5.22
C LEU A 419 -5.41 1.99 6.22
N LEU A 420 -4.36 1.28 6.62
CA LEU A 420 -3.23 1.72 7.43
C LEU A 420 -2.03 0.76 7.24
N PRO A 421 -0.77 1.23 7.25
CA PRO A 421 0.40 0.42 6.90
C PRO A 421 0.79 -0.69 7.89
N HIS A 422 0.10 -0.89 9.02
CA HIS A 422 0.65 -1.72 10.10
C HIS A 422 -0.36 -2.41 11.05
N TRP A 423 -1.67 -2.29 10.87
CA TRP A 423 -2.59 -2.72 11.93
C TRP A 423 -2.67 -4.25 12.10
N PRO A 424 -2.36 -4.82 13.27
CA PRO A 424 -2.25 -6.27 13.49
C PRO A 424 -3.60 -7.02 13.55
N PHE A 425 -4.73 -6.35 13.33
CA PHE A 425 -6.08 -6.93 13.47
C PHE A 425 -6.88 -6.82 12.17
N HIS A 426 -6.47 -7.55 11.13
CA HIS A 426 -7.12 -7.50 9.81
C HIS A 426 -8.53 -8.13 9.80
N ASP A 427 -8.82 -9.08 10.70
CA ASP A 427 -10.10 -9.79 10.74
C ASP A 427 -11.23 -9.02 11.44
N GLN A 428 -10.92 -8.14 12.40
CA GLN A 428 -11.93 -7.39 13.15
C GLN A 428 -12.31 -6.04 12.53
N LEU A 429 -11.61 -5.61 11.48
CA LEU A 429 -11.77 -4.28 10.86
C LEU A 429 -12.61 -4.27 9.59
N LEU A 430 -12.92 -5.43 9.01
CA LEU A 430 -13.84 -5.55 7.87
C LEU A 430 -15.28 -5.11 8.22
N THR A 431 -15.61 -5.03 9.51
CA THR A 431 -16.91 -4.58 10.03
C THR A 431 -16.97 -3.10 10.36
N LEU A 432 -15.87 -2.35 10.31
CA LEU A 432 -15.94 -0.91 10.59
C LEU A 432 -16.55 -0.15 9.40
N PRO A 433 -17.66 0.59 9.63
CA PRO A 433 -18.29 1.41 8.61
C PRO A 433 -17.38 2.60 8.29
N GLY A 434 -16.51 2.43 7.30
CA GLY A 434 -15.54 3.44 6.91
C GLY A 434 -14.34 2.88 6.17
N LEU A 435 -13.97 1.61 6.38
CA LEU A 435 -12.85 0.98 5.68
C LEU A 435 -13.29 0.25 4.41
N GLN A 436 -14.14 0.90 3.61
CA GLN A 436 -14.71 0.26 2.43
C GLN A 436 -13.91 0.64 1.17
N PHE A 437 -13.46 -0.39 0.48
CA PHE A 437 -12.64 -0.33 -0.73
C PHE A 437 -13.53 -0.55 -1.95
N VAL A 438 -13.17 -0.16 -3.17
CA VAL A 438 -14.09 -0.36 -4.32
C VAL A 438 -14.44 -1.84 -4.49
N ALA A 439 -13.42 -2.72 -4.50
CA ALA A 439 -13.62 -4.15 -4.65
C ALA A 439 -14.34 -4.79 -3.45
N LEU A 440 -14.00 -4.39 -2.22
CA LEU A 440 -14.64 -4.93 -1.02
C LEU A 440 -16.05 -4.38 -0.82
N ARG A 441 -16.32 -3.12 -1.18
CA ARG A 441 -17.66 -2.54 -1.16
C ARG A 441 -18.54 -3.21 -2.21
N TRP A 442 -18.00 -3.44 -3.40
CA TRP A 442 -18.67 -4.23 -4.44
C TRP A 442 -19.01 -5.63 -3.91
N ASN A 443 -18.04 -6.36 -3.35
CA ASN A 443 -18.27 -7.73 -2.85
C ASN A 443 -19.15 -7.78 -1.59
N ALA A 444 -19.25 -6.70 -0.81
CA ALA A 444 -20.08 -6.61 0.40
C ALA A 444 -21.52 -6.17 0.12
N SER A 445 -21.87 -5.81 -1.12
CA SER A 445 -23.20 -5.32 -1.49
C SER A 445 -23.72 -6.02 -2.74
N THR A 446 -25.00 -5.86 -3.06
CA THR A 446 -25.50 -6.27 -4.36
C THR A 446 -25.07 -5.25 -5.43
N PRO A 447 -24.95 -5.63 -6.72
CA PRO A 447 -24.70 -4.67 -7.79
C PRO A 447 -25.69 -3.50 -7.79
N GLN A 448 -26.96 -3.76 -7.45
CA GLN A 448 -28.01 -2.75 -7.37
C GLN A 448 -27.75 -1.77 -6.22
N ASP A 449 -27.43 -2.27 -5.03
CA ASP A 449 -27.12 -1.43 -3.87
C ASP A 449 -25.85 -0.61 -4.10
N PHE A 450 -24.82 -1.23 -4.69
CA PHE A 450 -23.58 -0.54 -5.05
C PHE A 450 -23.87 0.62 -5.99
N TRP A 451 -24.58 0.38 -7.09
CA TRP A 451 -24.88 1.44 -8.04
C TRP A 451 -25.89 2.44 -7.50
N HIS A 452 -26.80 2.05 -6.61
CA HIS A 452 -27.69 2.99 -5.92
C HIS A 452 -26.88 3.97 -5.06
N GLU A 453 -25.88 3.49 -4.33
CA GLU A 453 -24.96 4.35 -3.56
C GLU A 453 -24.07 5.21 -4.46
N PHE A 454 -23.53 4.62 -5.53
CA PHE A 454 -22.57 5.26 -6.44
C PHE A 454 -23.22 5.73 -7.74
N SER A 455 -24.43 6.30 -7.65
CA SER A 455 -25.07 7.01 -8.74
C SER A 455 -25.36 8.47 -8.36
N GLN A 456 -25.24 9.37 -9.33
CA GLN A 456 -25.59 10.78 -9.18
C GLN A 456 -26.55 11.18 -10.30
N GLY A 457 -27.76 11.63 -9.95
CA GLY A 457 -28.78 11.98 -10.94
C GLY A 457 -29.26 10.78 -11.78
N GLY A 458 -29.27 9.57 -11.21
CA GLY A 458 -29.68 8.35 -11.90
C GLY A 458 -28.60 7.75 -12.81
N HIS A 459 -27.42 8.36 -12.91
CA HIS A 459 -26.29 7.84 -13.68
C HIS A 459 -25.18 7.30 -12.76
N PRO A 460 -24.56 6.16 -13.10
CA PRO A 460 -23.38 5.65 -12.41
C PRO A 460 -22.27 6.70 -12.33
N MET A 461 -21.67 6.87 -11.16
CA MET A 461 -20.49 7.71 -10.97
C MET A 461 -19.30 7.13 -11.73
N SER A 462 -18.44 8.00 -12.27
CA SER A 462 -17.15 7.57 -12.83
C SER A 462 -16.25 6.95 -11.75
N TRP A 463 -15.29 6.11 -12.15
CA TRP A 463 -14.30 5.51 -11.24
C TRP A 463 -13.65 6.54 -10.30
N SER A 464 -13.24 7.69 -10.84
CA SER A 464 -12.60 8.74 -10.05
C SER A 464 -13.54 9.36 -9.01
N GLN A 465 -14.82 9.50 -9.35
CA GLN A 465 -15.86 9.97 -8.41
C GLN A 465 -16.11 8.93 -7.32
N ILE A 466 -16.23 7.64 -7.66
CA ILE A 466 -16.39 6.55 -6.68
C ILE A 466 -15.22 6.54 -5.69
N VAL A 467 -13.98 6.59 -6.20
CA VAL A 467 -12.78 6.63 -5.36
C VAL A 467 -12.74 7.89 -4.49
N ALA A 468 -13.17 9.04 -5.01
CA ALA A 468 -13.25 10.29 -4.25
C ALA A 468 -14.29 10.20 -3.12
N THR A 469 -15.49 9.70 -3.40
CA THR A 469 -16.57 9.48 -2.42
C THR A 469 -16.11 8.54 -1.31
N LEU A 470 -15.51 7.39 -1.65
CA LEU A 470 -14.96 6.44 -0.65
C LEU A 470 -13.81 7.05 0.18
N ARG A 471 -13.00 7.94 -0.40
CA ARG A 471 -11.97 8.69 0.35
C ARG A 471 -12.60 9.67 1.33
N GLU A 472 -13.67 10.34 0.94
CA GLU A 472 -14.37 11.28 1.80
C GLU A 472 -15.11 10.57 2.93
N GLN A 473 -15.83 9.48 2.64
CA GLN A 473 -16.45 8.62 3.65
C GLN A 473 -15.43 8.15 4.70
N ARG A 474 -14.22 7.75 4.26
CA ARG A 474 -13.10 7.41 5.17
C ARG A 474 -12.69 8.54 6.08
N LYS A 475 -12.51 9.74 5.53
CA LYS A 475 -12.14 10.93 6.32
C LYS A 475 -13.21 11.22 7.37
N ARG A 476 -14.49 11.17 7.00
CA ARG A 476 -15.61 11.36 7.92
C ARG A 476 -15.63 10.30 9.02
N ALA A 477 -15.41 9.02 8.68
CA ALA A 477 -15.34 7.95 9.67
C ALA A 477 -14.16 8.11 10.66
N GLN A 478 -13.03 8.64 10.22
CA GLN A 478 -11.88 8.91 11.09
C GLN A 478 -12.14 10.07 12.07
N VAL A 479 -12.86 11.11 11.63
CA VAL A 479 -13.25 12.23 12.50
C VAL A 479 -14.28 11.77 13.54
N LEU A 480 -15.21 10.88 13.15
CA LEU A 480 -16.28 10.41 14.02
C LEU A 480 -15.85 9.32 15.01
N GLN A 481 -14.66 8.74 14.90
CA GLN A 481 -14.16 7.84 15.95
C GLN A 481 -13.70 8.69 17.14
N PRO A 482 -14.45 8.70 18.26
CA PRO A 482 -14.02 9.45 19.43
C PRO A 482 -12.67 8.89 19.88
N ARG A 483 -11.70 9.77 20.16
CA ARG A 483 -10.39 9.42 20.74
C ARG A 483 -10.48 8.75 22.14
N ASN A 484 -11.68 8.43 22.61
CA ASN A 484 -11.97 7.98 23.97
C ASN A 484 -11.71 6.48 24.20
N LEU A 485 -10.64 5.93 23.64
CA LEU A 485 -10.16 4.57 23.93
C LEU A 485 -8.76 4.58 24.55
N GLU A 486 -8.40 5.67 25.23
CA GLU A 486 -7.26 5.70 26.17
C GLU A 486 -7.65 5.19 27.56
#